data_AF-A0A959A3L1-F1
#
_entry.id   AF-A0A959A3L1-F1
#
_cell.length_a   1.000
_cell.length_b   1.000
_cell.length_c   1.000
_cell.angle_alpha   90.00
_cell.angle_beta   90.00
_cell.angle_gamma   90.00
#
_symmetry.space_group_name_H-M   'P 1'
#
loop_
_entity.id
_entity.type
_entity.pdbx_description
1 polymer ?
#
loop_
_entity_poly.entity_id
_entity_poly.type
_entity_poly.pdbx_seq_one_letter_code
_entity_poly.pdbx_strand_id
1 'polypeptide(L)'
;MKKYIIITVITLGFSILANAQSLDEYFKIAAENNPGLQAKYKSFEAAMERVAQVSSLPDPNLSFGYFISPVETRVGPQRARFSLTQMFPWFGTLKAQEDVATLMAEAKYQEFLDVRNKLFYQVAAAYYPLFELKRLVEIENENISILTSYKDIASVKFQNGKGAMVDVLRVD
;
A
#
# COMPACT_ATOMS: atom_id res chain seq x y z
N MET A 1 25.55 29.85 -26.75
CA MET A 1 26.04 28.45 -26.79
C MET A 1 25.93 27.74 -25.44
N LYS A 2 26.45 28.29 -24.32
CA LYS A 2 26.35 27.65 -22.99
C LYS A 2 24.92 27.34 -22.50
N LYS A 3 23.92 28.18 -22.84
CA LYS A 3 22.51 27.99 -22.46
C LYS A 3 21.85 26.78 -23.14
N TYR A 4 22.24 26.47 -24.38
CA TYR A 4 21.72 25.31 -25.11
C TYR A 4 22.30 23.99 -24.60
N ILE A 5 23.57 23.99 -24.17
CA ILE A 5 24.23 22.82 -23.56
C ILE A 5 23.56 22.41 -22.24
N ILE A 6 23.14 23.39 -21.43
CA ILE A 6 22.42 23.11 -20.17
C ILE A 6 21.05 22.47 -20.46
N ILE A 7 20.34 22.94 -21.49
CA ILE A 7 19.04 22.39 -21.88
C ILE A 7 19.20 20.94 -22.38
N THR A 8 20.21 20.64 -23.22
CA THR A 8 20.45 19.28 -23.70
C THR A 8 20.84 18.31 -22.59
N VAL A 9 21.63 18.75 -21.60
CA VAL A 9 22.01 17.92 -20.44
C VAL A 9 20.82 17.63 -19.53
N ILE A 10 19.93 18.60 -19.34
CA ILE A 10 18.70 18.41 -18.55
C ILE A 10 17.74 17.44 -19.26
N THR A 11 17.59 17.55 -20.59
CA THR A 11 16.75 16.61 -21.35
C THR A 11 17.35 15.20 -21.42
N LEU A 12 18.67 15.05 -21.49
CA LEU A 12 19.31 13.72 -21.44
C LEU A 12 19.20 13.08 -20.05
N GLY A 13 19.28 13.87 -18.99
CA GLY A 13 19.11 13.38 -17.62
C GLY A 13 17.68 12.90 -17.33
N PHE A 14 16.67 13.50 -17.97
CA PHE A 14 15.27 13.10 -17.81
C PHE A 14 14.96 11.77 -18.51
N SER A 15 15.61 11.49 -19.65
CA SER A 15 15.43 10.23 -20.38
C SER A 15 15.98 9.00 -19.64
N ILE A 16 16.98 9.18 -18.76
CA ILE A 16 17.59 8.09 -17.97
C ILE A 16 16.69 7.67 -16.79
N LEU A 17 15.68 8.48 -16.43
CA LEU A 17 14.71 8.18 -15.38
C LEU A 17 13.45 7.47 -15.90
N ALA A 18 13.31 7.28 -17.21
CA ALA A 18 12.20 6.53 -17.80
C ALA A 18 12.42 5.01 -17.63
N ASN A 19 12.36 4.54 -16.38
CA ASN A 19 12.16 3.12 -16.12
C ASN A 19 10.73 2.78 -16.53
N ALA A 20 10.56 1.73 -17.34
CA ALA A 20 9.24 1.17 -17.58
C ALA A 20 8.63 0.78 -16.23
N GLN A 21 7.40 1.21 -15.96
CA GLN A 21 6.73 0.95 -14.68
C GLN A 21 6.67 -0.56 -14.43
N SER A 22 7.44 -1.00 -13.44
CA SER A 22 7.51 -2.39 -13.02
C SER A 22 6.30 -2.74 -12.15
N LEU A 23 5.94 -4.03 -12.10
CA LEU A 23 4.86 -4.50 -11.22
C LEU A 23 5.10 -4.11 -9.75
N ASP A 24 6.35 -4.13 -9.31
CA ASP A 24 6.74 -3.74 -7.94
C ASP A 24 6.50 -2.25 -7.66
N GLU A 25 6.67 -1.40 -8.67
CA GLU A 25 6.36 0.03 -8.56
C GLU A 25 4.85 0.24 -8.40
N TYR A 26 4.03 -0.49 -9.14
CA TYR A 26 2.58 -0.47 -8.98
C TYR A 26 2.13 -1.00 -7.61
N PHE A 27 2.81 -2.01 -7.04
CA PHE A 27 2.54 -2.45 -5.67
C PHE A 27 2.81 -1.35 -4.65
N LYS A 28 3.92 -0.62 -4.77
CA LYS A 28 4.21 0.52 -3.88
C LYS A 28 3.16 1.61 -4.01
N ILE A 29 2.87 2.05 -5.24
CA ILE A 29 1.87 3.08 -5.51
C ILE A 29 0.50 2.66 -4.94
N ALA A 30 0.09 1.41 -5.15
CA ALA A 30 -1.17 0.90 -4.63
C ALA A 30 -1.19 0.85 -3.10
N ALA A 31 -0.10 0.39 -2.47
CA ALA A 31 -0.01 0.32 -1.00
C ALA A 31 -0.05 1.71 -0.36
N GLU A 32 0.66 2.69 -0.95
CA GLU A 32 0.75 4.04 -0.43
C GLU A 32 -0.56 4.82 -0.61
N ASN A 33 -1.30 4.57 -1.69
CA ASN A 33 -2.49 5.36 -2.03
C ASN A 33 -3.83 4.70 -1.68
N ASN A 34 -3.85 3.47 -1.14
CA ASN A 34 -5.10 2.78 -0.81
C ASN A 34 -5.58 3.13 0.62
N PRO A 35 -6.70 3.89 0.78
CA PRO A 35 -7.17 4.30 2.10
C PRO A 35 -7.69 3.12 2.94
N GLY A 36 -8.21 2.08 2.28
CA GLY A 36 -8.67 0.87 2.96
C GLY A 36 -7.53 0.10 3.62
N LEU A 37 -6.38 0.00 2.93
CA LEU A 37 -5.18 -0.60 3.49
C LEU A 37 -4.60 0.26 4.64
N GLN A 38 -4.53 1.57 4.45
CA GLN A 38 -4.08 2.51 5.48
C GLN A 38 -4.96 2.42 6.74
N ALA A 39 -6.29 2.36 6.57
CA ALA A 39 -7.22 2.24 7.70
C ALA A 39 -7.00 0.95 8.50
N LYS A 40 -6.72 -0.17 7.82
CA LYS A 40 -6.38 -1.43 8.49
C LYS A 40 -5.07 -1.36 9.25
N TYR A 41 -4.06 -0.71 8.67
CA TYR A 41 -2.80 -0.47 9.36
C TYR A 41 -2.97 0.42 10.60
N LYS A 42 -3.74 1.50 10.50
CA LYS A 42 -4.08 2.36 11.66
C LYS A 42 -4.88 1.62 12.74
N SER A 43 -5.73 0.67 12.35
CA SER A 43 -6.46 -0.18 13.30
C SER A 43 -5.51 -1.12 14.06
N PHE A 44 -4.48 -1.64 13.39
CA PHE A 44 -3.41 -2.42 14.03
C PHE A 44 -2.57 -1.54 14.98
N GLU A 45 -2.15 -0.35 14.56
CA GLU A 45 -1.42 0.59 15.43
C GLU A 45 -2.22 0.94 16.69
N ALA A 46 -3.52 1.22 16.55
CA ALA A 46 -4.39 1.48 17.70
C ALA A 46 -4.51 0.27 18.65
N ALA A 47 -4.51 -0.96 18.10
CA ALA A 47 -4.51 -2.16 18.91
C ALA A 47 -3.17 -2.36 19.64
N MET A 48 -2.05 -2.03 19.01
CA MET A 48 -0.72 -2.06 19.66
C MET A 48 -0.61 -1.07 20.82
N GLU A 49 -1.09 0.17 20.64
CA GLU A 49 -1.12 1.16 21.73
C GLU A 49 -2.00 0.71 22.91
N ARG A 50 -3.07 -0.03 22.61
CA ARG A 50 -3.92 -0.61 23.66
C ARG A 50 -3.18 -1.65 24.50
N VAL A 51 -2.21 -2.39 23.94
CA VAL A 51 -1.37 -3.32 24.72
C VAL A 51 -0.63 -2.59 25.83
N ALA A 52 0.03 -1.48 25.48
CA ALA A 52 0.74 -0.64 26.44
C ALA A 52 -0.20 -0.01 27.48
N GLN A 53 -1.43 0.33 27.07
CA GLN A 53 -2.44 0.89 27.97
C GLN A 53 -2.94 -0.12 29.02
N VAL A 54 -3.09 -1.41 28.66
CA VAL A 54 -3.64 -2.42 29.58
C VAL A 54 -2.57 -3.11 30.44
N SER A 55 -1.30 -3.01 30.06
CA SER A 55 -0.18 -3.55 30.85
C SER A 55 0.25 -2.62 31.99
N SER A 56 -0.18 -1.37 31.98
CA SER A 56 0.11 -0.39 33.03
C SER A 56 -0.90 -0.43 34.18
N LEU A 57 -0.52 0.15 35.31
CA LEU A 57 -1.45 0.33 36.43
C LEU A 57 -2.58 1.28 35.99
N PRO A 58 -3.84 1.02 36.42
CA PRO A 58 -4.95 1.95 36.16
C PRO A 58 -4.63 3.35 36.65
N ASP A 59 -5.12 4.38 35.97
CA ASP A 59 -4.83 5.76 36.36
C ASP A 59 -5.31 6.08 37.79
N PRO A 60 -4.55 6.89 38.55
CA PRO A 60 -4.98 7.33 39.87
C PRO A 60 -6.15 8.31 39.76
N ASN A 61 -7.11 8.18 40.66
CA ASN A 61 -8.23 9.11 40.77
C ASN A 61 -7.92 10.19 41.80
N LEU A 62 -7.79 11.43 41.33
CA LEU A 62 -7.73 12.64 42.16
C LEU A 62 -9.12 13.26 42.28
N SER A 63 -9.63 13.35 43.51
CA SER A 63 -10.93 13.92 43.82
C SER A 63 -10.79 15.13 44.75
N PHE A 64 -11.55 16.20 44.44
CA PHE A 64 -11.69 17.38 45.28
C PHE A 64 -13.15 17.55 45.71
N GLY A 65 -13.36 17.87 46.98
CA GLY A 65 -14.69 18.20 47.52
C GLY A 65 -14.63 19.43 48.42
N TYR A 66 -15.61 20.30 48.29
CA TYR A 66 -15.81 21.47 49.15
C TYR A 66 -17.10 21.30 49.96
N PHE A 67 -17.04 21.51 51.27
CA PHE A 67 -18.18 21.27 52.16
C PHE A 67 -18.93 22.58 52.43
N ILE A 68 -20.19 22.63 51.99
CA ILE A 68 -21.11 23.77 52.24
C ILE A 68 -21.43 23.89 53.74
N SER A 69 -21.55 22.75 54.43
CA SER A 69 -21.62 22.66 55.88
C SER A 69 -20.38 21.91 56.37
N PRO A 70 -19.38 22.61 56.95
CA PRO A 70 -18.14 21.98 57.40
C PRO A 70 -18.38 21.00 58.54
N VAL A 71 -17.71 19.85 58.48
CA VAL A 71 -17.72 18.89 59.59
C VAL A 71 -16.69 19.34 60.63
N GLU A 72 -17.11 19.47 61.88
CA GLU A 72 -16.20 19.82 62.98
C GLU A 72 -15.29 18.63 63.31
N THR A 73 -13.97 18.87 63.31
CA THR A 73 -12.97 17.88 63.71
C THR A 73 -12.25 18.33 64.98
N ARG A 74 -11.46 17.44 65.59
CA ARG A 74 -10.63 17.76 66.78
C ARG A 74 -9.70 18.96 66.59
N VAL A 75 -9.41 19.35 65.34
CA VAL A 75 -8.54 20.47 64.96
C VAL A 75 -9.28 21.61 64.24
N GLY A 76 -10.63 21.61 64.28
CA GLY A 76 -11.49 22.63 63.65
C GLY A 76 -12.25 22.14 62.41
N PRO A 77 -13.02 23.02 61.74
CA PRO A 77 -13.92 22.63 60.67
C PRO A 77 -13.19 22.25 59.38
N GLN A 78 -13.51 21.06 58.84
CA GLN A 78 -13.01 20.63 57.53
C GLN A 78 -13.82 21.30 56.41
N ARG A 79 -13.20 22.26 55.71
CA ARG A 79 -13.84 23.03 54.62
C ARG A 79 -13.68 22.40 53.23
N ALA A 80 -12.62 21.63 53.03
CA ALA A 80 -12.34 20.95 51.77
C ALA A 80 -11.66 19.60 52.00
N ARG A 81 -11.73 18.72 51.00
CA ARG A 81 -11.08 17.42 50.97
C ARG A 81 -10.41 17.20 49.62
N PHE A 82 -9.16 16.75 49.67
CA PHE A 82 -8.46 16.18 48.53
C PHE A 82 -8.27 14.69 48.79
N SER A 83 -8.49 13.85 47.78
CA SER A 83 -8.31 12.41 47.87
C SER A 83 -7.60 11.90 46.63
N LEU A 84 -6.53 11.14 46.81
CA LEU A 84 -5.83 10.43 45.72
C LEU A 84 -6.01 8.93 45.95
N THR A 85 -6.54 8.23 44.96
CA THR A 85 -6.82 6.78 45.06
C THR A 85 -6.19 6.05 43.88
N GLN A 86 -5.45 4.97 44.14
CA GLN A 86 -4.80 4.14 43.12
C GLN A 86 -5.28 2.69 43.31
N MET A 87 -5.70 2.05 42.23
CA MET A 87 -6.05 0.62 42.23
C MET A 87 -4.79 -0.21 42.02
N PHE A 88 -4.64 -1.29 42.80
CA PHE A 88 -3.58 -2.29 42.62
C PHE A 88 -4.20 -3.63 42.25
N PRO A 89 -4.15 -4.04 40.96
CA PRO A 89 -4.64 -5.34 40.53
C PRO A 89 -3.86 -6.48 41.18
N TRP A 90 -4.51 -7.64 41.35
CA TRP A 90 -3.83 -8.82 41.88
C TRP A 90 -2.72 -9.30 40.92
N PHE A 91 -1.69 -9.91 41.48
CA PHE A 91 -0.55 -10.41 40.72
C PHE A 91 -0.99 -11.27 39.52
N GLY A 92 -0.43 -10.99 38.34
CA GLY A 92 -0.75 -11.68 37.09
C GLY A 92 -1.92 -11.10 36.29
N THR A 93 -2.77 -10.24 36.88
CA THR A 93 -3.94 -9.67 36.18
C THR A 93 -3.55 -8.80 34.98
N LEU A 94 -2.62 -7.87 35.18
CA LEU A 94 -2.13 -6.99 34.10
C LEU A 94 -1.45 -7.77 32.98
N LYS A 95 -0.67 -8.80 33.34
CA LYS A 95 -0.01 -9.69 32.36
C LYS A 95 -1.04 -10.45 31.52
N ALA A 96 -2.09 -10.99 32.13
CA ALA A 96 -3.14 -11.67 31.37
C ALA A 96 -3.90 -10.71 30.44
N GLN A 97 -4.12 -9.46 30.86
CA GLN A 97 -4.72 -8.43 30.01
C GLN A 97 -3.81 -8.03 28.85
N GLU A 98 -2.51 -7.89 29.11
CA GLU A 98 -1.47 -7.66 28.11
C GLU A 98 -1.42 -8.79 27.07
N ASP A 99 -1.43 -10.05 27.51
CA ASP A 99 -1.41 -11.23 26.62
C ASP A 99 -2.62 -11.23 25.69
N VAL A 100 -3.83 -10.96 26.22
CA VAL A 100 -5.06 -10.87 25.43
C VAL A 100 -4.99 -9.71 24.43
N ALA A 101 -4.57 -8.53 24.85
CA ALA A 101 -4.46 -7.38 23.97
C ALA A 101 -3.41 -7.60 22.88
N THR A 102 -2.30 -8.26 23.20
CA THR A 102 -1.24 -8.63 22.24
C THR A 102 -1.77 -9.57 21.17
N LEU A 103 -2.51 -10.62 21.56
CA LEU A 103 -3.15 -11.54 20.61
C LEU A 103 -4.18 -10.82 19.73
N MET A 104 -4.93 -9.86 20.28
CA MET A 104 -5.86 -9.05 19.48
C MET A 104 -5.11 -8.15 18.48
N ALA A 105 -3.98 -7.55 18.88
CA ALA A 105 -3.16 -6.74 17.99
C ALA A 105 -2.56 -7.60 16.86
N GLU A 106 -2.06 -8.80 17.17
CA GLU A 106 -1.59 -9.76 16.17
C GLU A 106 -2.71 -10.13 15.18
N ALA A 107 -3.93 -10.40 15.67
CA ALA A 107 -5.07 -10.65 14.80
C ALA A 107 -5.35 -9.47 13.85
N LYS A 108 -5.24 -8.23 14.34
CA LYS A 108 -5.36 -7.01 13.49
C LYS A 108 -4.23 -6.87 12.49
N TYR A 109 -3.03 -7.30 12.84
CA TYR A 109 -1.91 -7.35 11.90
C TYR A 109 -2.17 -8.34 10.77
N GLN A 110 -2.67 -9.54 11.09
CA GLN A 110 -3.03 -10.55 10.08
C GLN A 110 -4.19 -10.07 9.18
N GLU A 111 -5.19 -9.37 9.73
CA GLU A 111 -6.22 -8.70 8.91
C GLU A 111 -5.62 -7.68 7.93
N PHE A 112 -4.63 -6.90 8.35
CA PHE A 112 -3.92 -5.95 7.48
C PHE A 112 -3.16 -6.69 6.36
N LEU A 113 -2.45 -7.77 6.69
CA LEU A 113 -1.71 -8.57 5.71
C LEU A 113 -2.63 -9.21 4.67
N ASP A 114 -3.79 -9.73 5.09
CA ASP A 114 -4.81 -10.27 4.17
C ASP A 114 -5.29 -9.19 3.17
N VAL A 115 -5.63 -8.00 3.66
CA VAL A 115 -6.05 -6.88 2.79
C VAL A 115 -4.92 -6.43 1.86
N ARG A 116 -3.67 -6.37 2.34
CA ARG A 116 -2.50 -6.05 1.51
C ARG A 116 -2.32 -7.07 0.39
N ASN A 117 -2.38 -8.36 0.73
CA ASN A 117 -2.17 -9.43 -0.23
C ASN A 117 -3.30 -9.46 -1.28
N LYS A 118 -4.55 -9.21 -0.88
CA LYS A 118 -5.67 -9.03 -1.81
C LYS A 118 -5.47 -7.84 -2.75
N LEU A 119 -4.98 -6.72 -2.24
CA LEU A 119 -4.65 -5.55 -3.07
C LEU A 119 -3.57 -5.87 -4.10
N PHE A 120 -2.48 -6.54 -3.67
CA PHE A 120 -1.40 -6.93 -4.59
C PHE A 120 -1.88 -7.93 -5.63
N TYR A 121 -2.72 -8.88 -5.24
CA TYR A 121 -3.37 -9.78 -6.19
C TYR A 121 -4.20 -9.01 -7.24
N GLN A 122 -5.02 -8.03 -6.82
CA GLN A 122 -5.81 -7.21 -7.74
C GLN A 122 -4.94 -6.42 -8.72
N VAL A 123 -3.84 -5.84 -8.24
CA VAL A 123 -2.88 -5.12 -9.09
C VAL A 123 -2.25 -6.07 -10.11
N ALA A 124 -1.76 -7.24 -9.68
CA ALA A 124 -1.17 -8.23 -10.56
C ALA A 124 -2.18 -8.76 -11.59
N ALA A 125 -3.42 -9.04 -11.16
CA ALA A 125 -4.49 -9.51 -12.02
C ALA A 125 -4.90 -8.49 -13.09
N ALA A 126 -4.74 -7.19 -12.83
CA ALA A 126 -4.93 -6.13 -13.83
C ALA A 126 -3.68 -5.92 -14.72
N TYR A 127 -2.48 -6.09 -14.15
CA TYR A 127 -1.22 -5.85 -14.84
C TYR A 127 -0.91 -6.90 -15.91
N TYR A 128 -1.00 -8.19 -15.58
CA TYR A 128 -0.57 -9.26 -16.50
C TYR A 128 -1.38 -9.32 -17.81
N PRO A 129 -2.72 -9.18 -17.82
CA PRO A 129 -3.48 -9.14 -19.06
C PRO A 129 -3.11 -7.93 -19.94
N LEU A 130 -2.82 -6.78 -19.32
CA LEU A 130 -2.38 -5.60 -20.05
C LEU A 130 -0.99 -5.80 -20.66
N PHE A 131 -0.08 -6.43 -19.93
CA PHE A 131 1.24 -6.80 -20.42
C PHE A 131 1.16 -7.78 -21.60
N GLU A 132 0.34 -8.83 -21.45
CA GLU A 132 0.09 -9.81 -22.51
C GLU A 132 -0.47 -9.15 -23.77
N LEU A 133 -1.49 -8.30 -23.62
CA LEU A 133 -2.10 -7.58 -24.75
C LEU A 133 -1.08 -6.69 -25.48
N LYS A 134 -0.24 -5.97 -24.74
CA LYS A 134 0.83 -5.15 -25.34
C LYS A 134 1.81 -6.02 -26.14
N ARG A 135 2.20 -7.18 -25.60
CA ARG A 135 3.11 -8.09 -26.28
C ARG A 135 2.48 -8.72 -27.53
N LEU A 136 1.18 -9.06 -27.48
CA LEU A 136 0.44 -9.54 -28.64
C LEU A 136 0.40 -8.50 -29.76
N VAL A 137 0.16 -7.21 -29.43
CA VAL A 137 0.20 -6.12 -30.40
C VAL A 137 1.59 -5.98 -31.04
N GLU A 138 2.66 -6.10 -30.26
CA GLU A 138 4.03 -6.08 -30.81
C GLU A 138 4.27 -7.23 -31.80
N ILE A 139 3.91 -8.46 -31.43
CA ILE A 139 4.07 -9.65 -32.30
C ILE A 139 3.23 -9.49 -33.58
N GLU A 140 2.01 -8.98 -33.48
CA GLU A 140 1.17 -8.80 -34.66
C GLU A 140 1.71 -7.74 -35.61
N ASN A 141 2.31 -6.66 -35.09
CA ASN A 141 3.01 -5.68 -35.91
C ASN A 141 4.24 -6.26 -36.60
N GLU A 142 5.01 -7.13 -35.92
CA GLU A 142 6.12 -7.87 -36.53
C GLU A 142 5.61 -8.80 -37.65
N ASN A 143 4.50 -9.51 -37.42
CA ASN A 143 3.87 -10.37 -38.44
C ASN A 143 3.43 -9.57 -39.67
N ILE A 144 2.78 -8.42 -39.48
CA ILE A 144 2.37 -7.52 -40.58
C ILE A 144 3.61 -7.07 -41.39
N SER A 145 4.71 -6.73 -40.71
CA SER A 145 5.96 -6.34 -41.37
C SER A 145 6.56 -7.48 -42.22
N ILE A 146 6.53 -8.70 -41.70
CA ILE A 146 6.99 -9.90 -42.41
C ILE A 146 6.10 -10.19 -43.63
N LEU A 147 4.78 -10.14 -43.47
CA LEU A 147 3.82 -10.36 -44.56
C LEU A 147 3.98 -9.31 -45.66
N THR A 148 4.21 -8.04 -45.30
CA THR A 148 4.50 -6.97 -46.26
C THR A 148 5.77 -7.29 -47.07
N SER A 149 6.84 -7.72 -46.40
CA SER A 149 8.08 -8.12 -47.08
C SER A 149 7.88 -9.31 -48.01
N TYR A 150 7.07 -10.31 -47.62
CA TYR A 150 6.73 -11.44 -48.48
C TYR A 150 5.92 -11.02 -49.71
N LYS A 151 4.96 -10.10 -49.54
CA LYS A 151 4.14 -9.56 -50.63
C LYS A 151 5.02 -8.86 -51.66
N ASP A 152 6.01 -8.09 -51.22
CA ASP A 152 6.97 -7.43 -52.11
C ASP A 152 7.77 -8.46 -52.91
N ILE A 153 8.30 -9.50 -52.26
CA ILE A 153 9.06 -10.57 -52.93
C ILE A 153 8.19 -11.33 -53.95
N ALA A 154 6.96 -11.69 -53.57
CA ALA A 154 6.03 -12.40 -54.46
C ALA A 154 5.67 -11.54 -55.69
N SER A 155 5.41 -10.25 -55.46
CA SER A 155 5.11 -9.28 -56.52
C SER A 155 6.28 -9.12 -57.50
N VAL A 156 7.50 -8.98 -57.00
CA VAL A 156 8.72 -8.89 -57.83
C VAL A 156 8.96 -10.18 -58.63
N LYS A 157 8.71 -11.36 -58.04
CA LYS A 157 8.84 -12.64 -58.77
C LYS A 157 7.80 -12.77 -59.88
N PHE A 158 6.55 -12.37 -59.63
CA PHE A 158 5.49 -12.36 -60.63
C PHE A 158 5.81 -11.40 -61.78
N GLN A 159 6.22 -10.16 -61.48
CA GLN A 159 6.60 -9.16 -62.49
C GLN A 159 7.74 -9.63 -63.40
N ASN A 160 8.68 -10.39 -62.86
CA ASN A 160 9.80 -10.95 -63.62
C ASN A 160 9.47 -12.29 -64.32
N GLY A 161 8.20 -12.73 -64.31
CA GLY A 161 7.75 -13.97 -64.93
C GLY A 161 8.26 -15.25 -64.26
N LYS A 162 8.80 -15.16 -63.04
CA LYS A 162 9.39 -16.28 -62.28
C LYS A 162 8.49 -16.81 -61.17
N GLY A 163 7.27 -16.29 -61.01
CA GLY A 163 6.30 -16.70 -59.99
C GLY A 163 4.85 -16.56 -60.47
N ALA A 164 3.90 -17.21 -59.79
CA ALA A 164 2.49 -17.19 -60.16
C ALA A 164 1.71 -16.07 -59.46
N MET A 165 0.67 -15.52 -60.10
CA MET A 165 -0.20 -14.50 -59.49
C MET A 165 -0.89 -15.02 -58.21
N VAL A 166 -1.14 -16.33 -58.13
CA VAL A 166 -1.73 -16.98 -56.96
C VAL A 166 -0.87 -16.78 -55.70
N ASP A 167 0.45 -16.69 -55.84
CA ASP A 167 1.35 -16.49 -54.70
C ASP A 167 1.29 -15.05 -54.17
N VAL A 168 0.98 -14.07 -55.03
CA VAL A 168 0.75 -12.68 -54.61
C VAL A 168 -0.58 -12.57 -53.85
N LEU A 169 -1.64 -13.17 -54.39
CA LEU A 169 -2.99 -13.14 -53.80
C LEU A 169 -3.12 -13.91 -52.48
N ARG A 170 -2.18 -14.83 -52.18
CA ARG A 170 -2.16 -15.56 -50.91
C ARG A 170 -1.57 -14.77 -49.75
N VAL A 171 -0.78 -13.74 -50.05
CA VAL A 171 -0.09 -12.89 -49.07
C VAL A 171 -0.78 -11.53 -48.96
N ASP A 172 -1.72 -11.24 -49.87
CA ASP A 172 -2.62 -10.07 -49.85
C ASP A 172 -3.81 -10.31 -48.91
#